data_AF-A0A7V5W6C3-F1
#
_entry.id   AF-A0A7V5W6C3-F1
#
_cell.length_a   1.000
_cell.length_b   1.000
_cell.length_c   1.000
_cell.angle_alpha   90.00
_cell.angle_beta   90.00
_cell.angle_gamma   90.00
#
_symmetry.space_group_name_H-M   'P 1'
#
loop_
_entity.id
_entity.type
_entity.pdbx_description
1 polymer ?
#
loop_
_entity_poly.entity_id
_entity_poly.type
_entity_poly.pdbx_seq_one_letter_code
_entity_poly.pdbx_strand_id
1 'polypeptide(L)'
;MREKLLEELASVSARVEVDVVLEDLAFLDAEAAWWPSDVRRHVLADGLYRRRFFDSLDACRAMADLWIRLKAYFGLSHPYFVRLLIHELKHYGEAKTVSSPARVG
;
A
#
# COMPACT_ATOMS: atom_id res chain seq x y z
N MET A 1 7.12 -8.48 11.94
CA MET A 1 7.31 -7.41 10.93
C MET A 1 6.29 -7.53 9.79
N ARG A 2 6.21 -8.68 9.10
CA ARG A 2 5.19 -8.98 8.07
C ARG A 2 3.75 -8.64 8.49
N GLU A 3 3.24 -9.23 9.57
CA GLU A 3 1.85 -9.03 10.02
C GLU A 3 1.54 -7.57 10.31
N LYS A 4 2.48 -6.84 10.93
CA LYS A 4 2.35 -5.40 11.18
C LYS A 4 2.18 -4.61 9.88
N LEU A 5 2.96 -4.94 8.84
CA LEU A 5 2.84 -4.27 7.53
C LEU A 5 1.51 -4.60 6.85
N LEU A 6 1.04 -5.84 6.93
CA LEU A 6 -0.27 -6.23 6.40
C LEU A 6 -1.41 -5.55 7.17
N GLU A 7 -1.29 -5.42 8.49
CA GLU A 7 -2.27 -4.72 9.33
C GLU A 7 -2.29 -3.22 9.04
N GLU A 8 -1.12 -2.57 8.96
CA GLU A 8 -1.02 -1.17 8.52
C GLU A 8 -1.67 -0.99 7.15
N LEU A 9 -1.38 -1.88 6.18
CA LEU A 9 -1.92 -1.84 4.84
C LEU A 9 -3.45 -2.08 4.79
N ALA A 10 -3.97 -3.00 5.60
CA ALA A 10 -5.40 -3.26 5.73
C ALA A 10 -6.15 -2.12 6.43
N SER A 11 -5.45 -1.30 7.23
CA SER A 11 -6.02 -0.14 7.91
C SER A 11 -6.04 1.14 7.06
N VAL A 12 -5.45 1.10 5.85
CA VAL A 12 -5.39 2.26 4.96
C VAL A 12 -6.79 2.68 4.53
N SER A 13 -7.18 3.89 4.91
CA SER A 13 -8.44 4.51 4.47
C SER A 13 -8.20 5.31 3.19
N ALA A 14 -8.23 4.61 2.06
CA ALA A 14 -8.21 5.21 0.72
C ALA A 14 -9.65 5.36 0.18
N ARG A 15 -9.83 6.26 -0.79
CA ARG A 15 -11.10 6.43 -1.51
C ARG A 15 -11.37 5.32 -2.53
N VAL A 16 -10.37 4.51 -2.81
CA VAL A 16 -10.42 3.38 -3.73
C VAL A 16 -9.87 2.14 -3.02
N GLU A 17 -10.12 0.97 -3.59
CA GLU A 17 -9.56 -0.27 -3.09
C GLU A 17 -8.03 -0.19 -2.99
N VAL A 18 -7.47 -0.75 -1.92
CA VAL A 18 -6.03 -0.64 -1.65
C VAL A 18 -5.19 -1.36 -2.70
N ASP A 19 -5.75 -2.35 -3.41
CA ASP A 19 -5.08 -3.01 -4.52
C ASP A 19 -4.83 -2.07 -5.70
N VAL A 20 -5.79 -1.20 -6.04
CA VAL A 20 -5.63 -0.13 -7.03
C VAL A 20 -4.52 0.84 -6.62
N VAL A 21 -4.46 1.20 -5.33
CA VAL A 21 -3.40 2.09 -4.81
C VAL A 21 -2.03 1.44 -4.97
N LEU A 22 -1.89 0.15 -4.66
CA LEU A 22 -0.62 -0.58 -4.77
C LEU A 22 -0.16 -0.74 -6.22
N GLU A 23 -1.09 -1.00 -7.16
CA GLU A 23 -0.76 -1.09 -8.58
C GLU A 23 -0.29 0.27 -9.14
N ASP A 24 -0.97 1.36 -8.78
CA ASP A 24 -0.58 2.71 -9.21
C ASP A 24 0.78 3.13 -8.63
N LEU A 25 1.04 2.82 -7.36
CA LEU A 25 2.34 3.07 -6.74
C LEU A 25 3.46 2.27 -7.38
N ALA A 26 3.21 1.00 -7.73
CA ALA A 26 4.18 0.18 -8.45
C ALA A 26 4.56 0.81 -9.79
N PHE A 27 3.58 1.33 -10.52
CA PHE A 27 3.79 2.04 -11.79
C PHE A 27 4.59 3.33 -11.57
N LEU A 28 4.16 4.20 -10.64
CA LEU A 28 4.82 5.47 -10.37
C LEU A 28 6.27 5.31 -9.86
N ASP A 29 6.52 4.31 -9.01
CA ASP A 29 7.87 4.04 -8.47
C ASP A 29 8.80 3.46 -9.52
N ALA A 30 8.29 2.70 -10.50
CA ALA A 30 9.06 2.26 -11.64
C ALA A 30 9.54 3.45 -12.50
N GLU A 31 8.64 4.41 -12.78
CA GLU A 31 8.97 5.63 -13.52
C GLU A 31 9.98 6.52 -12.78
N ALA A 32 9.92 6.53 -11.44
CA ALA A 32 10.81 7.29 -10.58
C ALA A 32 12.03 6.47 -10.09
N ALA A 33 12.32 5.31 -10.69
CA ALA A 33 13.31 4.36 -10.17
C ALA A 33 14.76 4.91 -10.13
N TRP A 34 15.06 5.92 -10.94
CA TRP A 34 16.37 6.59 -11.01
C TRP A 34 16.47 7.81 -10.09
N TRP A 35 15.38 8.19 -9.41
CA TRP A 35 15.34 9.38 -8.57
C TRP A 35 15.89 9.08 -7.16
N PRO A 36 16.51 10.07 -6.50
CA PRO A 36 16.88 9.97 -5.08
C PRO A 36 15.68 9.60 -4.20
N SER A 37 15.93 8.89 -3.10
CA SER A 37 14.85 8.26 -2.30
C SER A 37 13.90 9.27 -1.66
N ASP A 38 14.39 10.44 -1.27
CA ASP A 38 13.65 11.57 -0.72
C ASP A 38 12.74 12.21 -1.78
N VAL A 39 13.28 12.45 -2.97
CA VAL A 39 12.50 12.99 -4.10
C VAL A 39 11.45 11.98 -4.54
N ARG A 40 11.80 10.68 -4.56
CA ARG A 40 10.88 9.62 -4.94
C ARG A 40 9.65 9.55 -4.04
N ARG A 41 9.84 9.60 -2.71
CA ARG A 41 8.72 9.66 -1.75
C ARG A 41 7.79 10.83 -2.05
N HIS A 42 8.37 12.00 -2.35
CA HIS A 42 7.59 13.19 -2.71
C HIS A 42 6.75 12.98 -3.98
N VAL A 43 7.34 12.40 -5.03
CA VAL A 43 6.63 12.12 -6.29
C VAL A 43 5.50 11.13 -6.10
N LEU A 44 5.73 10.06 -5.33
CA LEU A 44 4.69 9.07 -5.05
C LEU A 44 3.52 9.71 -4.29
N ALA A 45 3.79 10.48 -3.24
CA ALA A 45 2.76 11.17 -2.47
C ALA A 45 1.98 12.17 -3.34
N ASP A 46 2.66 12.94 -4.18
CA ASP A 46 2.04 13.89 -5.10
C ASP A 46 1.21 13.18 -6.19
N GLY A 47 1.68 12.05 -6.69
CA GLY A 47 0.97 11.20 -7.65
C GLY A 47 -0.36 10.67 -7.08
N LEU A 48 -0.35 10.20 -5.83
CA LEU A 48 -1.54 9.79 -5.09
C LEU A 48 -2.51 10.95 -4.85
N TYR A 49 -1.97 12.13 -4.49
CA TYR A 49 -2.76 13.33 -4.23
C TYR A 49 -3.47 13.83 -5.49
N ARG A 50 -2.76 13.90 -6.62
CA ARG A 50 -3.33 14.31 -7.91
C ARG A 50 -4.45 13.39 -8.39
N ARG A 51 -4.35 12.08 -8.10
CA ARG A 51 -5.39 11.08 -8.39
C ARG A 51 -6.54 11.08 -7.39
N ARG A 52 -6.43 11.85 -6.30
CA ARG A 52 -7.42 11.94 -5.22
C ARG A 52 -7.71 10.59 -4.57
N PHE A 53 -6.68 9.76 -4.38
CA PHE A 53 -6.84 8.47 -3.66
C PHE A 53 -7.02 8.65 -2.15
N PHE A 54 -6.60 9.80 -1.61
CA PHE A 54 -6.73 10.16 -0.20
C PHE A 54 -7.29 11.57 -0.04
N ASP A 55 -7.82 11.86 1.16
CA ASP A 55 -8.41 13.16 1.50
C ASP A 55 -7.37 14.25 1.82
N SER A 56 -6.15 13.85 2.17
CA SER A 56 -5.09 14.77 2.57
C SER A 56 -3.74 14.38 2.00
N LEU A 57 -2.88 15.37 1.83
CA LEU A 57 -1.49 15.16 1.41
C LEU A 57 -0.71 14.33 2.44
N ASP A 58 -1.02 14.46 3.72
CA ASP A 58 -0.35 13.69 4.78
C ASP A 58 -0.71 12.20 4.72
N ALA A 59 -1.95 11.86 4.38
CA ALA A 59 -2.33 10.46 4.11
C ALA A 59 -1.59 9.91 2.87
N CYS A 60 -1.43 10.70 1.81
CA CYS A 60 -0.62 10.32 0.66
C CYS A 60 0.84 10.06 1.03
N ARG A 61 1.43 10.92 1.87
CA ARG A 61 2.81 10.76 2.35
C ARG A 61 2.97 9.49 3.19
N ALA A 62 2.05 9.25 4.12
CA ALA A 62 2.03 8.04 4.93
C ALA A 62 1.94 6.77 4.07
N MET A 63 1.11 6.79 3.03
CA MET A 63 1.01 5.67 2.08
C MET A 63 2.27 5.49 1.25
N ALA A 64 2.90 6.57 0.76
CA ALA A 64 4.17 6.51 0.05
C ALA A 64 5.30 5.93 0.94
N ASP A 65 5.35 6.31 2.21
CA ASP A 65 6.30 5.74 3.17
C ASP A 65 6.01 4.27 3.48
N LEU A 66 4.74 3.89 3.60
CA LEU A 66 4.34 2.48 3.72
C LEU A 66 4.78 1.69 2.50
N TRP A 67 4.58 2.21 1.29
CA TRP A 67 5.01 1.57 0.05
C TRP A 67 6.51 1.28 0.01
N ILE A 68 7.35 2.26 0.39
CA ILE A 68 8.81 2.05 0.42
C ILE A 68 9.19 0.95 1.43
N ARG A 69 8.51 0.89 2.59
CA ARG A 69 8.72 -0.17 3.58
C ARG A 69 8.27 -1.53 3.07
N LEU A 70 7.11 -1.61 2.41
CA LEU A 70 6.59 -2.82 1.77
C LEU A 70 7.55 -3.32 0.68
N LYS A 71 8.03 -2.42 -0.18
CA LYS A 71 8.97 -2.74 -1.26
C LYS A 71 10.28 -3.31 -0.72
N ALA A 72 10.84 -2.69 0.31
CA ALA A 72 12.06 -3.17 0.95
C ALA A 72 11.87 -4.54 1.63
N TYR A 73 10.72 -4.77 2.29
CA TYR A 73 10.45 -6.00 3.02
C TYR A 73 10.10 -7.18 2.11
N PHE A 74 9.20 -6.97 1.14
CA PHE A 74 8.68 -8.02 0.26
C PHE A 74 9.43 -8.15 -1.07
N GLY A 75 10.42 -7.29 -1.34
CA GLY A 75 11.17 -7.33 -2.60
C GLY A 75 10.31 -7.01 -3.82
N LEU A 76 9.47 -5.96 -3.74
CA LEU A 76 8.52 -5.58 -4.78
C LEU A 76 9.20 -4.89 -5.99
N SER A 77 10.15 -5.59 -6.61
CA SER A 77 10.91 -5.12 -7.78
C SER A 77 10.20 -5.36 -9.11
N HIS A 78 9.18 -6.22 -9.12
CA HIS A 78 8.44 -6.62 -10.31
C HIS A 78 6.92 -6.59 -10.05
N PRO A 79 6.08 -6.19 -11.03
CA PRO A 79 4.62 -6.12 -10.86
C PRO A 79 3.98 -7.42 -10.38
N TYR A 80 4.57 -8.56 -10.74
CA TYR A 80 4.14 -9.88 -10.25
C TYR A 80 4.16 -9.97 -8.71
N PHE A 81 5.19 -9.44 -8.04
CA PHE A 81 5.29 -9.50 -6.58
C PHE A 81 4.27 -8.59 -5.89
N VAL A 82 3.87 -7.50 -6.55
CA VAL A 82 2.79 -6.62 -6.07
C VAL A 82 1.46 -7.37 -6.09
N ARG A 83 1.18 -8.12 -7.17
CA ARG A 83 -0.02 -8.97 -7.25
C ARG A 83 -0.03 -10.08 -6.19
N LEU A 84 1.13 -10.67 -5.89
CA LEU A 84 1.25 -11.63 -4.80
C LEU A 84 0.95 -10.99 -3.44
N LEU A 85 1.45 -9.77 -3.18
CA LEU A 85 1.12 -9.02 -1.96
C LEU A 85 -0.39 -8.71 -1.89
N ILE A 86 -1.01 -8.29 -2.99
CA ILE A 86 -2.46 -8.06 -3.06
C ILE A 86 -3.23 -9.33 -2.71
N HIS A 87 -2.83 -10.47 -3.28
CA HIS A 87 -3.44 -11.76 -2.97
C HIS A 87 -3.28 -12.11 -1.50
N GLU A 88 -2.07 -11.97 -0.94
CA GLU A 88 -1.79 -12.20 0.47
C GLU A 88 -2.63 -11.30 1.40
N LEU A 89 -2.84 -10.04 1.03
CA LEU A 89 -3.67 -9.11 1.80
C LEU A 89 -5.14 -9.53 1.81
N LYS A 90 -5.67 -10.05 0.70
CA LYS A 90 -7.04 -10.58 0.62
C LYS A 90 -7.22 -11.77 1.58
N HIS A 91 -6.29 -12.73 1.53
CA HIS A 91 -6.27 -13.88 2.46
C HIS A 91 -6.13 -13.46 3.92
N TYR A 92 -5.31 -12.45 4.21
CA TYR A 92 -5.15 -11.93 5.56
C TYR A 92 -6.47 -11.32 6.09
N GLY A 93 -7.18 -10.56 5.26
CA GLY A 93 -8.50 -10.03 5.59
C GLY A 93 -9.53 -11.13 5.88
N GLU A 94 -9.60 -12.14 5.02
CA GLU A 94 -10.49 -13.30 5.18
C GLU A 94 -10.18 -14.11 6.46
N ALA A 95 -8.91 -14.33 6.76
CA ALA A 95 -8.51 -15.03 7.99
C ALA A 95 -8.91 -14.25 9.25
N LYS A 96 -8.79 -12.91 9.24
CA LYS A 96 -9.22 -12.06 10.36
C LYS A 96 -10.73 -12.02 10.54
N THR A 97 -11.51 -12.02 9.46
CA THR A 97 -12.99 -12.04 9.56
C THR A 97 -13.50 -13.40 10.07
N VAL A 98 -12.90 -14.51 9.63
CA VAL A 98 -13.24 -15.86 10.13
C VAL A 98 -12.78 -16.06 11.58
N SER A 99 -11.68 -15.44 12.00
CA SER A 99 -11.18 -15.47 13.37
C SER A 99 -11.96 -14.56 14.34
N SER A 100 -12.83 -13.68 13.86
CA SER A 100 -13.59 -12.76 14.71
C SER A 100 -14.91 -13.42 15.12
N PRO A 101 -15.07 -13.91 16.37
CA PRO A 101 -16.36 -14.43 16.80
C PRO A 101 -17.37 -13.27 16.72
N ALA A 102 -18.50 -13.53 16.07
CA ALA A 102 -19.64 -12.63 16.06
C ALA A 102 -19.90 -12.16 17.49
N ARG A 103 -19.72 -10.86 17.76
CA ARG A 103 -20.25 -10.26 19.00
C ARG A 103 -21.76 -10.31 18.87
N VAL A 104 -22.34 -11.40 19.35
CA VAL A 104 -23.75 -11.46 19.72
C VAL A 104 -23.84 -10.73 21.05
N GLY A 105 -24.50 -9.57 21.05
CA GLY A 105 -24.77 -8.74 22.21
C GLY A 105 -25.84 -7.72 21.87
#